data_AF-A0A956NHU7-F1
#
_entry.id   AF-A0A956NHU7-F1
#
_cell.length_a   1.000
_cell.length_b   1.000
_cell.length_c   1.000
_cell.angle_alpha   90.00
_cell.angle_beta   90.00
_cell.angle_gamma   90.00
#
_symmetry.space_group_name_H-M   'P 1'
#
loop_
_entity.id
_entity.type
_entity.pdbx_description
1 polymer ?
#
loop_
_entity_poly.entity_id
_entity_poly.type
_entity_poly.pdbx_seq_one_letter_code
_entity_poly.pdbx_strand_id
1 'polypeptide(L)'
;MRPLRLHLEGFASFRDPCDIDFSDAELFVITGPTGAGKSSLIDAMTFALYGSVPRLDARTVFPVITTGKSEARVAFEFAVGDEEYTAARVVRRTKTGASTKEARLERKQGGGGPGAANEGSRNAGDDATSDTETIAGDADSVTVAVESLLGLGFTHFQRCVALPQGEFAEFLRATPAERQDLLVKLLDLELYRRMAKRANALGKEHETRAGYLEAELSSGDLAQMTPELLAAAKKRGKELEALTKTIEKAAPKLEELRRRAEDAEAAREEAEARVRSLATVLPPSDLGETSERWSTAREAVDSARAAKKEAEAHLYKEQSALEALPAAGDLQLLLEAHAQKAASALLVKELEARLTPLQKA
;
A
#
# COMPACT_ATOMS: atom_id res chain seq x y z
N MET A 1 -30.81 -43.75 -4.79
CA MET A 1 -29.68 -44.68 -4.89
C MET A 1 -30.18 -45.96 -5.54
N ARG A 2 -29.43 -46.51 -6.50
CA ARG A 2 -29.78 -47.75 -7.24
C ARG A 2 -28.62 -48.74 -7.13
N PRO A 3 -28.84 -49.97 -6.64
CA PRO A 3 -27.84 -51.05 -6.68
C PRO A 3 -27.44 -51.35 -8.13
N LEU A 4 -26.14 -51.50 -8.40
CA LEU A 4 -25.61 -51.90 -9.71
C LEU A 4 -24.98 -53.28 -9.65
N ARG A 5 -24.07 -53.52 -8.69
CA ARG A 5 -23.38 -54.80 -8.56
C ARG A 5 -22.99 -55.05 -7.11
N LEU A 6 -23.06 -56.30 -6.66
CA LEU A 6 -22.59 -56.71 -5.34
C LEU A 6 -21.63 -57.89 -5.50
N HIS A 7 -20.40 -57.68 -5.08
CA HIS A 7 -19.39 -58.73 -4.97
C HIS A 7 -19.11 -59.02 -3.49
N LEU A 8 -19.18 -60.28 -3.10
CA LEU A 8 -18.90 -60.72 -1.73
C LEU A 8 -18.17 -62.06 -1.69
N GLU A 9 -17.22 -62.18 -0.78
CA GLU A 9 -16.47 -63.42 -0.53
C GLU A 9 -16.24 -63.60 0.98
N GLY A 10 -16.45 -64.82 1.47
CA GLY A 10 -16.22 -65.15 2.88
C GLY A 10 -17.15 -64.41 3.85
N PHE A 11 -18.28 -63.89 3.36
CA PHE A 11 -19.21 -63.07 4.11
C PHE A 11 -20.48 -63.86 4.50
N ALA A 12 -20.71 -64.04 5.79
CA ALA A 12 -21.83 -64.77 6.37
C ALA A 12 -22.03 -66.16 5.71
N SER A 13 -23.14 -66.38 5.00
CA SER A 13 -23.42 -67.64 4.30
C SER A 13 -22.67 -67.81 2.97
N PHE A 14 -22.04 -66.75 2.43
CA PHE A 14 -21.35 -66.76 1.14
C PHE A 14 -19.85 -67.03 1.33
N ARG A 15 -19.49 -68.31 1.35
CA ARG A 15 -18.11 -68.76 1.57
C ARG A 15 -17.17 -68.45 0.39
N ASP A 16 -17.65 -68.74 -0.81
CA ASP A 16 -16.89 -68.59 -2.05
C ASP A 16 -17.28 -67.27 -2.75
N PRO A 17 -16.44 -66.76 -3.68
CA PRO A 17 -16.75 -65.52 -4.39
C PRO A 17 -18.12 -65.58 -5.06
N CYS A 18 -18.94 -64.59 -4.75
CA CYS A 18 -20.28 -64.43 -5.30
C CYS A 18 -20.38 -63.01 -5.87
N ASP A 19 -20.83 -62.94 -7.12
CA ASP A 19 -20.99 -61.70 -7.85
C ASP A 19 -22.43 -61.64 -8.36
N ILE A 20 -23.12 -60.54 -8.05
CA ILE A 20 -24.53 -60.34 -8.37
C ILE A 20 -24.65 -59.02 -9.11
N ASP A 21 -25.12 -59.11 -10.35
CA ASP A 21 -25.40 -57.96 -11.20
C ASP A 21 -26.88 -57.54 -11.06
N PHE A 22 -27.10 -56.26 -10.76
CA PHE A 22 -28.41 -55.61 -10.63
C PHE A 22 -28.63 -54.57 -11.74
N SER A 23 -27.69 -54.37 -12.67
CA SER A 23 -27.74 -53.31 -13.68
C SER A 23 -29.04 -53.34 -14.48
N ASP A 24 -29.53 -54.53 -14.80
CA ASP A 24 -30.69 -54.72 -15.68
C ASP A 24 -32.00 -54.98 -14.91
N ALA A 25 -31.98 -54.85 -13.57
CA ALA A 25 -33.11 -55.16 -12.71
C ALA A 25 -33.76 -53.90 -12.12
N GLU A 26 -35.00 -53.60 -12.51
CA GLU A 26 -35.83 -52.60 -11.83
C GLU A 26 -36.58 -53.18 -10.62
N LEU A 27 -36.96 -54.46 -10.70
CA LEU A 27 -37.61 -55.22 -9.64
C LEU A 27 -37.10 -56.66 -9.69
N PHE A 28 -36.64 -57.18 -8.56
CA PHE A 28 -36.17 -58.55 -8.43
C PHE A 28 -36.62 -59.18 -7.12
N VAL A 29 -36.63 -60.50 -7.08
CA VAL A 29 -37.00 -61.29 -5.89
C VAL A 29 -35.85 -62.21 -5.52
N ILE A 30 -35.39 -62.14 -4.28
CA ILE A 30 -34.41 -63.07 -3.72
C ILE A 30 -35.18 -64.21 -3.05
N THR A 31 -35.20 -65.39 -3.66
CA THR A 31 -35.87 -66.58 -3.15
C THR A 31 -34.88 -67.67 -2.71
N GLY A 32 -35.31 -68.54 -1.82
CA GLY A 32 -34.51 -69.65 -1.28
C GLY A 32 -35.01 -70.11 0.10
N PRO A 33 -34.55 -71.28 0.59
CA PRO A 33 -34.95 -71.78 1.91
C PRO A 33 -34.46 -70.87 3.05
N THR A 34 -35.06 -71.00 4.23
CA THR A 34 -34.58 -70.31 5.44
C THR A 34 -33.13 -70.71 5.72
N GLY A 35 -32.27 -69.72 6.00
CA GLY A 35 -30.83 -69.95 6.21
C GLY A 35 -29.96 -69.92 4.93
N ALA A 36 -30.56 -69.80 3.73
CA ALA A 36 -29.81 -69.74 2.47
C ALA A 36 -28.98 -68.45 2.26
N GLY A 37 -28.94 -67.53 3.23
CA GLY A 37 -28.17 -66.29 3.12
C GLY A 37 -28.91 -65.11 2.47
N LYS A 38 -30.22 -65.19 2.24
CA LYS A 38 -31.01 -64.09 1.64
C LYS A 38 -30.82 -62.75 2.38
N SER A 39 -30.96 -62.75 3.71
CA SER A 39 -30.71 -61.56 4.53
C SER A 39 -29.25 -61.13 4.47
N SER A 40 -28.32 -62.09 4.32
CA SER A 40 -26.88 -61.80 4.21
C SER A 40 -26.51 -60.97 2.99
N LEU A 41 -27.29 -60.99 1.91
CA LEU A 41 -27.10 -60.08 0.77
C LEU A 41 -27.40 -58.62 1.15
N ILE A 42 -28.50 -58.39 1.88
CA ILE A 42 -28.86 -57.07 2.39
C ILE A 42 -27.84 -56.60 3.44
N ASP A 43 -27.36 -57.53 4.28
CA ASP A 43 -26.29 -57.23 5.24
C ASP A 43 -24.99 -56.87 4.53
N ALA A 44 -24.66 -57.51 3.40
CA ALA A 44 -23.45 -57.18 2.64
C ALA A 44 -23.53 -55.76 2.06
N MET A 45 -24.67 -55.38 1.47
CA MET A 45 -24.87 -54.01 0.97
C MET A 45 -24.75 -52.97 2.09
N THR A 46 -25.44 -53.20 3.22
CA THR A 46 -25.37 -52.28 4.38
C THR A 46 -23.99 -52.25 5.02
N PHE A 47 -23.29 -53.38 5.07
CA PHE A 47 -21.91 -53.47 5.55
C PHE A 47 -20.95 -52.69 4.66
N ALA A 48 -21.04 -52.82 3.33
CA ALA A 48 -20.18 -52.08 2.41
C ALA A 48 -20.32 -50.56 2.64
N LEU A 49 -21.55 -50.08 2.77
CA LEU A 49 -21.87 -48.67 3.01
C LEU A 49 -21.42 -48.19 4.40
N TYR A 50 -21.88 -48.82 5.48
CA TYR A 50 -21.78 -48.27 6.85
C TYR A 50 -20.84 -49.06 7.79
N GLY A 51 -20.23 -50.15 7.32
CA GLY A 51 -19.37 -51.02 8.13
C GLY A 51 -20.11 -51.77 9.25
N SER A 52 -21.44 -51.71 9.25
CA SER A 52 -22.33 -52.31 10.25
C SER A 52 -23.42 -53.13 9.55
N VAL A 53 -23.94 -54.16 10.23
CA VAL A 53 -25.02 -55.01 9.72
C VAL A 53 -26.22 -54.97 10.67
N PRO A 54 -27.47 -54.94 10.16
CA PRO A 54 -28.67 -54.78 10.98
C PRO A 54 -28.83 -55.71 12.17
N ARG A 55 -28.53 -57.00 11.99
CA ARG A 55 -28.73 -58.00 13.03
C ARG A 55 -27.64 -58.03 14.12
N LEU A 56 -26.60 -57.21 14.01
CA LEU A 56 -25.48 -57.19 14.97
C LEU A 56 -25.37 -55.81 15.62
N ASP A 57 -24.85 -55.78 16.84
CA ASP A 57 -24.53 -54.53 17.51
C ASP A 57 -23.55 -53.68 16.68
N ALA A 58 -23.69 -52.36 16.76
CA ALA A 58 -22.85 -51.41 16.05
C ALA A 58 -21.36 -51.74 16.24
N ARG A 59 -20.59 -51.77 15.13
CA ARG A 59 -19.16 -52.11 15.07
C ARG A 59 -18.79 -53.59 15.31
N THR A 60 -19.76 -54.48 15.55
CA THR A 60 -19.49 -55.91 15.66
C THR A 60 -19.37 -56.56 14.28
N VAL A 61 -18.14 -56.84 13.85
CA VAL A 61 -17.83 -57.37 12.51
C VAL A 61 -17.28 -58.79 12.51
N PHE A 62 -16.99 -59.38 13.67
CA PHE A 62 -16.49 -60.76 13.75
C PHE A 62 -17.48 -61.81 13.20
N PRO A 63 -18.79 -61.75 13.51
CA PRO A 63 -19.75 -62.75 13.03
C PRO A 63 -20.04 -62.66 11.53
N VAL A 64 -19.56 -61.62 10.84
CA VAL A 64 -19.74 -61.52 9.38
C VAL A 64 -18.73 -62.34 8.60
N ILE A 65 -17.64 -62.81 9.21
CA ILE A 65 -16.67 -63.69 8.55
C ILE A 65 -17.16 -65.14 8.61
N THR A 66 -17.31 -65.78 7.45
CA THR A 66 -17.71 -67.18 7.34
C THR A 66 -16.76 -68.09 8.13
N THR A 67 -17.32 -69.08 8.82
CA THR A 67 -16.54 -70.10 9.52
C THR A 67 -15.54 -70.79 8.58
N GLY A 68 -14.27 -70.84 9.00
CA GLY A 68 -13.18 -71.44 8.21
C GLY A 68 -12.50 -70.48 7.22
N LYS A 69 -12.94 -69.22 7.10
CA LYS A 69 -12.21 -68.16 6.40
C LYS A 69 -11.51 -67.25 7.41
N SER A 70 -10.42 -66.60 6.98
CA SER A 70 -9.66 -65.62 7.77
C SER A 70 -10.14 -64.18 7.54
N GLU A 71 -10.89 -63.95 6.46
CA GLU A 71 -11.37 -62.63 6.06
C GLU A 71 -12.69 -62.72 5.29
N ALA A 72 -13.40 -61.60 5.25
CA ALA A 72 -14.54 -61.38 4.40
C ALA A 72 -14.34 -60.08 3.60
N ARG A 73 -14.76 -60.10 2.34
CA ARG A 73 -14.65 -58.97 1.41
C ARG A 73 -16.02 -58.68 0.86
N VAL A 74 -16.38 -57.40 0.82
CA VAL A 74 -17.60 -56.94 0.16
C VAL A 74 -17.26 -55.69 -0.65
N ALA A 75 -17.67 -55.67 -1.91
CA ALA A 75 -17.67 -54.50 -2.77
C ALA A 75 -19.08 -54.30 -3.32
N PHE A 76 -19.58 -53.08 -3.23
CA PHE A 76 -20.93 -52.73 -3.62
C PHE A 76 -20.91 -51.52 -4.52
N GLU A 77 -21.33 -51.71 -5.76
CA GLU A 77 -21.45 -50.70 -6.78
C GLU A 77 -22.90 -50.20 -6.81
N PHE A 78 -23.08 -48.88 -6.80
CA PHE A 78 -24.39 -48.25 -6.78
C PHE A 78 -24.36 -46.87 -7.45
N ALA A 79 -25.50 -46.45 -8.00
CA ALA A 79 -25.69 -45.13 -8.58
C ALA A 79 -26.42 -44.18 -7.61
N VAL A 80 -25.99 -42.91 -7.58
CA VAL A 80 -26.69 -41.81 -6.92
C VAL A 80 -26.85 -40.68 -7.93
N GLY A 81 -28.08 -40.45 -8.41
CA GLY A 81 -28.31 -39.61 -9.58
C GLY A 81 -27.67 -40.25 -10.81
N ASP A 82 -26.87 -39.47 -11.54
CA ASP A 82 -26.16 -39.90 -12.75
C ASP A 82 -24.72 -40.39 -12.47
N GLU A 83 -24.31 -40.48 -11.21
CA GLU A 83 -22.95 -40.85 -10.82
C GLU A 83 -22.89 -42.25 -10.21
N GLU A 84 -21.85 -43.02 -10.58
CA GLU A 84 -21.60 -44.38 -10.09
C GLU A 84 -20.51 -44.39 -9.02
N TYR A 85 -20.77 -45.13 -7.94
CA TYR A 85 -19.93 -45.23 -6.77
C TYR A 85 -19.66 -46.69 -6.41
N THR A 86 -18.48 -46.96 -5.88
CA THR A 86 -18.09 -48.28 -5.34
C THR A 86 -17.70 -48.12 -3.88
N ALA A 87 -18.45 -48.76 -2.97
CA ALA A 87 -18.07 -48.90 -1.57
C ALA A 87 -17.51 -50.31 -1.34
N ALA A 88 -16.26 -50.41 -0.88
CA ALA A 88 -15.61 -51.69 -0.62
C ALA A 88 -15.05 -51.75 0.80
N ARG A 89 -15.24 -52.88 1.48
CA ARG A 89 -14.71 -53.16 2.81
C ARG A 89 -14.14 -54.58 2.91
N VAL A 90 -13.01 -54.70 3.60
CA VAL A 90 -12.39 -55.97 3.95
C VAL A 90 -12.24 -56.06 5.46
N VAL A 91 -12.81 -57.11 6.04
CA VAL A 91 -12.67 -57.43 7.46
C VAL A 91 -11.82 -58.68 7.63
N ARG A 92 -10.82 -58.62 8.50
CA ARG A 92 -9.92 -59.75 8.80
C ARG A 92 -10.06 -60.15 10.26
N ARG A 93 -9.97 -61.46 10.52
CA ARG A 93 -9.85 -61.99 11.88
C ARG A 93 -8.55 -61.50 12.51
N THR A 94 -8.63 -61.14 13.79
CA THR A 94 -7.50 -60.76 14.63
C THR A 94 -7.41 -61.72 15.81
N LYS A 95 -6.34 -61.63 16.61
CA LYS A 95 -6.15 -62.48 17.80
C LYS A 95 -7.31 -62.38 18.82
N THR A 96 -8.01 -61.24 18.84
CA THR A 96 -9.05 -60.90 19.82
C THR A 96 -10.44 -60.73 19.20
N GLY A 97 -10.62 -61.00 17.90
CA GLY A 97 -11.90 -60.78 17.22
C GLY A 97 -11.75 -60.58 15.71
N ALA A 98 -12.33 -59.51 15.18
CA ALA A 98 -12.13 -59.08 13.79
C ALA A 98 -12.10 -57.56 13.70
N SER A 99 -11.45 -57.06 12.66
CA SER A 99 -11.29 -55.62 12.41
C SER A 99 -11.31 -55.35 10.91
N THR A 100 -11.96 -54.26 10.52
CA THR A 100 -11.91 -53.73 9.16
C THR A 100 -10.49 -53.28 8.86
N LYS A 101 -9.87 -53.86 7.83
CA LYS A 101 -8.49 -53.58 7.41
C LYS A 101 -8.40 -52.68 6.20
N GLU A 102 -9.39 -52.76 5.32
CA GLU A 102 -9.49 -51.95 4.13
C GLU A 102 -10.92 -51.44 4.04
N ALA A 103 -11.06 -50.16 3.74
CA ALA A 103 -12.34 -49.53 3.44
C ALA A 103 -12.09 -48.41 2.46
N ARG A 104 -12.87 -48.34 1.39
CA ARG A 104 -12.79 -47.25 0.42
C ARG A 104 -14.15 -46.93 -0.19
N LEU A 105 -14.28 -45.67 -0.58
CA LEU A 105 -15.37 -45.17 -1.40
C LEU A 105 -14.75 -44.53 -2.63
N GLU A 106 -15.14 -45.02 -3.80
CA GLU A 106 -14.61 -44.59 -5.09
C GLU A 106 -15.75 -44.10 -5.98
N ARG A 107 -15.50 -43.06 -6.77
CA ARG A 107 -16.40 -42.54 -7.80
C ARG A 107 -15.82 -42.80 -9.17
N LYS A 108 -16.62 -43.35 -10.07
CA LYS A 108 -16.20 -43.57 -11.46
C LYS A 108 -16.22 -42.24 -12.22
N GLN A 109 -15.07 -41.81 -12.75
CA GLN A 109 -14.97 -40.66 -13.62
C GLN A 109 -15.20 -41.10 -15.07
N GLY A 110 -16.25 -40.56 -15.70
CA GLY A 110 -16.54 -40.75 -17.12
C GLY A 110 -17.64 -41.76 -17.43
N GLY A 111 -18.77 -41.23 -17.94
CA GLY A 111 -19.73 -41.98 -18.77
C GLY A 111 -21.14 -42.09 -18.21
N GLY A 112 -21.99 -41.11 -18.60
CA GLY A 112 -23.43 -41.21 -18.89
C GLY A 112 -24.32 -42.01 -17.92
N GLY A 113 -25.34 -41.33 -17.39
CA GLY A 113 -26.38 -41.94 -16.55
C GLY A 113 -26.95 -43.26 -17.08
N PRO A 114 -27.66 -44.01 -16.21
CA PRO A 114 -27.97 -45.43 -16.42
C PRO A 114 -28.77 -45.63 -17.72
N GLY A 115 -28.11 -46.08 -18.79
CA GLY A 115 -28.71 -46.27 -20.11
C GLY A 115 -27.83 -45.98 -21.33
N ALA A 116 -26.62 -45.45 -21.15
CA ALA A 116 -25.70 -45.25 -22.28
C ALA A 116 -24.96 -46.54 -22.64
N ALA A 117 -25.63 -47.42 -23.41
CA ALA A 117 -24.97 -48.48 -24.15
C ALA A 117 -24.02 -47.85 -25.17
N ASN A 118 -22.72 -47.79 -24.85
CA ASN A 118 -21.70 -47.36 -25.79
C ASN A 118 -21.06 -48.62 -26.40
N GLU A 119 -21.66 -49.08 -27.50
CA GLU A 119 -20.99 -49.99 -28.43
C GLU A 119 -19.79 -49.26 -29.04
N GLY A 120 -18.59 -49.67 -28.68
CA GLY A 120 -17.38 -49.30 -29.43
C GLY A 120 -16.18 -48.96 -28.56
N SER A 121 -15.40 -49.99 -28.22
CA SER A 121 -13.96 -50.05 -28.48
C SER A 121 -13.36 -51.18 -27.64
N ARG A 122 -13.19 -52.34 -28.28
CA ARG A 122 -12.30 -53.38 -27.79
C ARG A 122 -10.89 -52.95 -28.18
N ASN A 123 -10.03 -52.71 -27.21
CA ASN A 123 -8.59 -52.93 -27.37
C ASN A 123 -8.06 -53.59 -26.10
N ALA A 124 -7.54 -54.80 -26.28
CA ALA A 124 -6.84 -55.57 -25.28
C ALA A 124 -5.39 -55.08 -25.20
N GLY A 125 -4.92 -54.80 -23.97
CA GLY A 125 -3.54 -54.44 -23.67
C GLY A 125 -3.47 -53.74 -22.31
N ASP A 126 -3.10 -54.53 -21.29
CA ASP A 126 -2.48 -54.23 -19.99
C ASP A 126 -2.62 -52.82 -19.35
N ASP A 127 -3.00 -52.83 -18.06
CA ASP A 127 -3.24 -51.71 -17.13
C ASP A 127 -4.53 -50.90 -17.35
N ALA A 128 -5.66 -51.52 -17.01
CA ALA A 128 -6.88 -50.80 -16.67
C ALA A 128 -6.74 -50.11 -15.30
N THR A 129 -6.02 -49.00 -15.24
CA THR A 129 -6.32 -47.97 -14.23
C THR A 129 -7.69 -47.42 -14.60
N SER A 130 -8.75 -47.99 -14.01
CA SER A 130 -10.07 -47.38 -14.11
C SER A 130 -9.95 -45.93 -13.65
N ASP A 131 -10.48 -45.00 -14.44
CA ASP A 131 -10.61 -43.59 -14.08
C ASP A 131 -11.56 -43.49 -12.87
N THR A 132 -11.05 -43.78 -11.67
CA THR A 132 -11.81 -43.82 -10.43
C THR A 132 -11.16 -42.89 -9.42
N GLU A 133 -11.94 -41.94 -8.91
CA GLU A 133 -11.54 -41.00 -7.88
C GLU A 133 -11.86 -41.56 -6.50
N THR A 134 -10.85 -41.73 -5.65
CA THR A 134 -11.05 -42.14 -4.26
C THR A 134 -11.58 -40.96 -3.43
N ILE A 135 -12.81 -41.10 -2.93
CA ILE A 135 -13.46 -40.11 -2.05
C ILE A 135 -13.04 -40.31 -0.60
N ALA A 136 -12.89 -41.57 -0.16
CA ALA A 136 -12.51 -41.93 1.20
C ALA A 136 -11.72 -43.23 1.23
N GLY A 137 -10.77 -43.36 2.16
CA GLY A 137 -9.78 -44.44 2.20
C GLY A 137 -9.60 -45.16 3.54
N ASP A 138 -10.42 -44.85 4.55
CA ASP A 138 -10.45 -45.57 5.83
C ASP A 138 -11.90 -45.80 6.31
N ALA A 139 -12.07 -46.66 7.31
CA ALA A 139 -13.39 -47.16 7.71
C ALA A 139 -14.33 -46.07 8.25
N ASP A 140 -13.79 -45.04 8.91
CA ASP A 140 -14.59 -43.95 9.48
C ASP A 140 -14.87 -42.89 8.42
N SER A 141 -13.87 -42.52 7.60
CA SER A 141 -14.08 -41.56 6.50
C SER A 141 -15.06 -42.08 5.45
N VAL A 142 -15.05 -43.38 5.14
CA VAL A 142 -16.03 -43.99 4.23
C VAL A 142 -17.44 -43.88 4.80
N THR A 143 -17.63 -44.14 6.09
CA THR A 143 -18.96 -44.04 6.71
C THR A 143 -19.48 -42.60 6.65
N VAL A 144 -18.65 -41.61 6.99
CA VAL A 144 -19.02 -40.19 6.92
C VAL A 144 -19.32 -39.76 5.49
N ALA A 145 -18.49 -40.18 4.52
CA ALA A 145 -18.69 -39.86 3.11
C ALA A 145 -20.00 -40.47 2.57
N VAL A 146 -20.31 -41.72 2.92
CA VAL A 146 -21.56 -42.38 2.56
C VAL A 146 -22.78 -41.69 3.19
N GLU A 147 -22.70 -41.30 4.46
CA GLU A 147 -23.78 -40.56 5.13
C GLU A 147 -24.03 -39.20 4.46
N SER A 148 -22.96 -38.49 4.08
CA SER A 148 -23.05 -37.23 3.34
C SER A 148 -23.59 -37.42 1.92
N LEU A 149 -23.23 -38.51 1.24
CA LEU A 149 -23.64 -38.80 -0.14
C LEU A 149 -25.11 -39.22 -0.22
N LEU A 150 -25.56 -40.07 0.70
CA LEU A 150 -26.92 -40.61 0.71
C LEU A 150 -27.91 -39.77 1.52
N GLY A 151 -27.42 -38.85 2.36
CA GLY A 151 -28.25 -38.07 3.30
C GLY A 151 -28.88 -38.91 4.42
N LEU A 152 -28.47 -40.17 4.56
CA LEU A 152 -29.04 -41.13 5.49
C LEU A 152 -27.94 -41.81 6.30
N GLY A 153 -28.04 -41.69 7.63
CA GLY A 153 -27.27 -42.51 8.57
C GLY A 153 -27.74 -43.96 8.57
N PHE A 154 -26.92 -44.87 9.07
CA PHE A 154 -27.18 -46.32 9.11
C PHE A 154 -28.59 -46.70 9.60
N THR A 155 -29.01 -46.17 10.75
CA THR A 155 -30.34 -46.44 11.33
C THR A 155 -31.48 -46.00 10.42
N HIS A 156 -31.33 -44.88 9.70
CA HIS A 156 -32.36 -44.38 8.80
C HIS A 156 -32.37 -45.17 7.49
N PHE A 157 -31.20 -45.58 7.00
CA PHE A 157 -31.09 -46.42 5.82
C PHE A 157 -31.80 -47.78 6.01
N GLN A 158 -31.69 -48.39 7.19
CA GLN A 158 -32.42 -49.62 7.54
C GLN A 158 -33.94 -49.43 7.57
N ARG A 159 -34.40 -48.28 8.08
CA ARG A 159 -35.83 -47.98 8.21
C ARG A 159 -36.48 -47.54 6.90
N CYS A 160 -35.71 -47.01 5.95
CA CYS A 160 -36.26 -46.42 4.72
C CYS A 160 -35.92 -47.21 3.44
N VAL A 161 -34.76 -47.87 3.39
CA VAL A 161 -34.24 -48.50 2.15
C VAL A 161 -34.14 -50.00 2.32
N ALA A 162 -33.36 -50.46 3.31
CA ALA A 162 -33.09 -51.87 3.54
C ALA A 162 -33.94 -52.39 4.70
N LEU A 163 -35.26 -52.50 4.50
CA LEU A 163 -36.24 -52.92 5.52
C LEU A 163 -36.01 -54.36 5.99
N PRO A 164 -35.44 -54.60 7.18
CA PRO A 164 -35.27 -55.96 7.69
C PRO A 164 -36.62 -56.56 8.05
N GLN A 165 -36.71 -57.88 7.97
CA GLN A 165 -37.94 -58.60 8.28
C GLN A 165 -38.37 -58.34 9.74
N GLY A 166 -39.50 -57.66 9.94
CA GLY A 166 -40.07 -57.33 11.26
C GLY A 166 -39.94 -55.86 11.68
N GLU A 167 -39.02 -55.10 11.09
CA GLU A 167 -38.72 -53.71 11.49
C GLU A 167 -39.62 -52.66 10.81
N PHE A 168 -40.35 -53.00 9.75
CA PHE A 168 -41.37 -52.10 9.17
C PHE A 168 -42.45 -51.72 10.21
N ALA A 169 -42.77 -52.64 11.12
CA ALA A 169 -43.67 -52.37 12.24
C ALA A 169 -43.08 -51.35 13.22
N GLU A 170 -41.75 -51.29 13.38
CA GLU A 170 -41.09 -50.29 14.24
C GLU A 170 -41.19 -48.89 13.64
N PHE A 171 -41.12 -48.73 12.32
CA PHE A 171 -41.39 -47.44 11.68
C PHE A 171 -42.82 -46.94 11.96
N LEU A 172 -43.81 -47.84 11.86
CA LEU A 172 -45.20 -47.51 12.19
C LEU A 172 -45.41 -47.23 13.69
N ARG A 173 -44.65 -47.91 14.55
CA ARG A 173 -44.69 -47.76 16.02
C ARG A 173 -43.78 -46.66 16.56
N ALA A 174 -42.93 -46.06 15.72
CA ALA A 174 -42.02 -44.99 16.11
C ALA A 174 -42.81 -43.83 16.75
N THR A 175 -42.23 -43.23 17.77
CA THR A 175 -42.83 -42.07 18.43
C THR A 175 -42.95 -40.90 17.44
N PRO A 176 -43.89 -39.96 17.64
CA PRO A 176 -43.99 -38.77 16.80
C PRO A 176 -42.66 -38.02 16.63
N ALA A 177 -41.84 -37.96 17.68
CA ALA A 177 -40.53 -37.31 17.66
C ALA A 177 -39.51 -38.06 16.78
N GLU A 178 -39.42 -39.39 16.90
CA GLU A 178 -38.52 -40.22 16.08
C GLU A 178 -38.93 -40.20 14.61
N ARG A 179 -40.24 -40.24 14.33
CA ARG A 179 -40.76 -40.13 12.97
C ARG A 179 -40.46 -38.75 12.37
N GLN A 180 -40.61 -37.69 13.16
CA GLN A 180 -40.25 -36.34 12.73
C GLN A 180 -38.74 -36.24 12.43
N ASP A 181 -37.88 -36.80 13.27
CA ASP A 181 -36.42 -36.76 13.02
C ASP A 181 -36.02 -37.51 11.75
N LEU A 182 -36.62 -38.68 11.51
CA LEU A 182 -36.41 -39.45 10.29
C LEU A 182 -36.89 -38.69 9.04
N LEU A 183 -38.06 -38.06 9.09
CA LEU A 183 -38.57 -37.23 7.98
C LEU A 183 -37.69 -36.00 7.74
N VAL A 184 -37.18 -35.36 8.80
CA VAL A 184 -36.25 -34.23 8.68
C VAL A 184 -34.97 -34.64 7.96
N LYS A 185 -34.42 -35.82 8.25
CA LYS A 185 -33.23 -36.35 7.56
C LYS A 185 -33.52 -36.76 6.12
N LEU A 186 -34.62 -37.50 5.90
CA LEU A 186 -35.00 -37.96 4.57
C LEU A 186 -35.29 -36.81 3.59
N LEU A 187 -35.88 -35.72 4.09
CA LEU A 187 -36.20 -34.53 3.31
C LEU A 187 -35.09 -33.47 3.33
N ASP A 188 -33.89 -33.80 3.84
CA ASP A 188 -32.74 -32.90 4.01
C ASP A 188 -33.10 -31.53 4.65
N LEU A 189 -34.01 -31.56 5.63
CA LEU A 189 -34.45 -30.38 6.37
C LEU A 189 -33.46 -30.00 7.49
N GLU A 190 -32.31 -30.67 7.57
CA GLU A 190 -31.22 -30.31 8.50
C GLU A 190 -30.69 -28.90 8.24
N LEU A 191 -30.76 -28.42 6.99
CA LEU A 191 -30.47 -27.04 6.65
C LEU A 191 -31.29 -26.05 7.50
N TYR A 192 -32.60 -26.28 7.64
CA TYR A 192 -33.47 -25.41 8.43
C TYR A 192 -33.14 -25.43 9.92
N ARG A 193 -32.74 -26.58 10.47
CA ARG A 193 -32.25 -26.67 11.86
C ARG A 193 -30.98 -25.87 12.05
N ARG A 194 -30.03 -25.93 11.09
CA ARG A 194 -28.80 -25.12 11.12
C ARG A 194 -29.10 -23.63 11.02
N MET A 195 -30.01 -23.24 10.13
CA MET A 195 -30.47 -21.85 10.01
C MET A 195 -31.10 -21.34 11.30
N ALA A 196 -32.01 -22.10 11.90
CA ALA A 196 -32.65 -21.73 13.17
C ALA A 196 -31.62 -21.56 14.30
N LYS A 197 -30.66 -22.48 14.40
CA LYS A 197 -29.58 -22.38 15.41
C LYS A 197 -28.74 -21.12 15.22
N ARG A 198 -28.39 -20.78 13.98
CA ARG A 198 -27.62 -19.56 13.65
C ARG A 198 -28.44 -18.29 13.94
N ALA A 199 -29.71 -18.26 13.57
CA ALA A 199 -30.60 -17.13 13.82
C ALA A 199 -30.77 -16.88 15.33
N ASN A 200 -30.97 -17.93 16.12
CA ASN A 200 -31.08 -17.82 17.58
C ASN A 200 -29.77 -17.34 18.23
N ALA A 201 -28.61 -17.79 17.73
CA ALA A 201 -27.32 -17.32 18.21
C ALA A 201 -27.13 -15.81 17.95
N LEU A 202 -27.46 -15.34 16.74
CA LEU A 202 -27.42 -13.92 16.39
C LEU A 202 -28.41 -13.10 17.24
N GLY A 203 -29.63 -13.60 17.43
CA GLY A 203 -30.62 -12.95 18.29
C GLY A 203 -30.11 -12.73 19.71
N LYS A 204 -29.51 -13.77 20.31
CA LYS A 204 -28.94 -13.71 21.65
C LYS A 204 -27.75 -12.75 21.76
N GLU A 205 -26.91 -12.68 20.74
CA GLU A 205 -25.81 -11.72 20.66
C GLU A 205 -26.31 -10.27 20.65
N HIS A 206 -27.29 -9.98 19.79
CA HIS A 206 -27.89 -8.66 19.70
C HIS A 206 -28.64 -8.26 20.98
N GLU A 207 -29.36 -9.19 21.61
CA GLU A 207 -30.03 -8.96 22.89
C GLU A 207 -29.03 -8.62 24.00
N THR A 208 -27.93 -9.36 24.09
CA THR A 208 -26.86 -9.09 25.06
C THR A 208 -26.23 -7.72 24.83
N ARG A 209 -25.99 -7.35 23.55
CA ARG A 209 -25.42 -6.05 23.19
C ARG A 209 -26.39 -4.89 23.48
N ALA A 210 -27.68 -5.08 23.23
CA ALA A 210 -28.70 -4.10 23.56
C ALA A 210 -28.75 -3.88 25.08
N GLY A 211 -28.76 -4.96 25.88
CA GLY A 211 -28.72 -4.87 27.34
C GLY A 211 -27.46 -4.17 27.87
N TYR A 212 -26.30 -4.39 27.25
CA TYR A 212 -25.07 -3.67 27.60
C TYR A 212 -25.18 -2.17 27.30
N LEU A 213 -25.65 -1.80 26.11
CA LEU A 213 -25.83 -0.39 25.73
C LEU A 213 -26.86 0.31 26.59
N GLU A 214 -27.95 -0.37 26.94
CA GLU A 214 -28.99 0.16 27.83
C GLU A 214 -28.48 0.34 29.26
N ALA A 215 -27.67 -0.61 29.76
CA ALA A 215 -26.97 -0.46 31.03
C ALA A 215 -25.95 0.69 31.00
N GLU A 216 -25.17 0.84 29.93
CA GLU A 216 -24.20 1.93 29.74
C GLU A 216 -24.89 3.30 29.70
N LEU A 217 -26.02 3.40 28.99
CA LEU A 217 -26.87 4.60 28.98
C LEU A 217 -27.46 4.92 30.36
N SER A 218 -27.81 3.90 31.15
CA SER A 218 -28.46 4.06 32.45
C SER A 218 -27.49 4.25 33.62
N SER A 219 -26.24 3.77 33.50
CA SER A 219 -25.26 3.73 34.60
C SER A 219 -24.06 4.66 34.43
N GLY A 220 -23.81 5.20 33.22
CA GLY A 220 -22.70 6.13 32.98
C GLY A 220 -23.01 7.60 33.27
N ASP A 221 -21.99 8.45 33.15
CA ASP A 221 -22.09 9.93 33.17
C ASP A 221 -23.15 10.50 32.19
N LEU A 222 -23.57 9.69 31.21
CA LEU A 222 -24.64 9.97 30.26
C LEU A 222 -26.04 10.03 30.88
N ALA A 223 -26.30 9.35 32.01
CA ALA A 223 -27.54 9.49 32.76
C ALA A 223 -27.67 10.88 33.41
N GLN A 224 -26.53 11.54 33.67
CA GLN A 224 -26.46 12.92 34.16
C GLN A 224 -26.38 13.96 33.03
N MET A 225 -26.20 13.56 31.76
CA MET A 225 -26.28 14.47 30.62
C MET A 225 -27.71 14.96 30.43
N THR A 226 -28.07 15.99 31.19
CA THR A 226 -29.23 16.80 30.87
C THR A 226 -29.02 17.48 29.52
N PRO A 227 -30.10 17.77 28.77
CA PRO A 227 -30.03 18.59 27.55
C PRO A 227 -29.24 19.90 27.74
N GLU A 228 -29.24 20.42 28.97
CA GLU A 228 -28.54 21.63 29.40
C GLU A 228 -27.02 21.45 29.41
N LEU A 229 -26.48 20.34 29.93
CA LEU A 229 -25.05 20.06 29.91
C LEU A 229 -24.54 19.84 28.49
N LEU A 230 -25.32 19.18 27.63
CA LEU A 230 -24.99 19.01 26.22
C LEU A 230 -24.97 20.36 25.47
N ALA A 231 -25.95 21.23 25.76
CA ALA A 231 -25.99 22.58 25.20
C ALA A 231 -24.80 23.43 25.69
N ALA A 232 -24.44 23.34 26.97
CA ALA A 232 -23.29 24.03 27.54
C ALA A 232 -21.96 23.55 26.92
N ALA A 233 -21.78 22.23 26.76
CA ALA A 233 -20.61 21.65 26.12
C ALA A 233 -20.49 22.07 24.64
N LYS A 234 -21.59 22.07 23.88
CA LYS A 234 -21.63 22.56 22.49
C LYS A 234 -21.30 24.06 22.41
N LYS A 235 -21.83 24.87 23.33
CA LYS A 235 -21.51 26.31 23.39
C LYS A 235 -20.02 26.52 23.64
N ARG A 236 -19.45 25.81 24.62
CA ARG A 236 -18.02 25.90 24.97
C ARG A 236 -17.13 25.40 23.83
N GLY A 237 -17.55 24.36 23.11
CA GLY A 237 -16.86 23.89 21.89
C GLY A 237 -16.80 24.97 20.80
N LYS A 238 -17.92 25.66 20.55
CA LYS A 238 -17.96 26.78 19.59
C LYS A 238 -17.09 27.96 20.01
N GLU A 239 -17.07 28.29 21.31
CA GLU A 239 -16.21 29.33 21.87
C GLU A 239 -14.72 28.98 21.69
N LEU A 240 -14.35 27.72 21.95
CA LEU A 240 -12.98 27.24 21.74
C LEU A 240 -12.59 27.26 20.27
N GLU A 241 -13.45 26.81 19.35
CA GLU A 241 -13.17 26.90 17.90
C GLU A 241 -12.98 28.34 17.43
N ALA A 242 -13.77 29.28 17.95
CA ALA A 242 -13.61 30.70 17.63
C ALA A 242 -12.27 31.25 18.17
N LEU A 243 -11.87 30.83 19.38
CA LEU A 243 -10.58 31.18 19.97
C LEU A 243 -9.41 30.64 19.14
N THR A 244 -9.48 29.36 18.74
CA THR A 244 -8.46 28.71 17.91
C THR A 244 -8.28 29.44 16.58
N LYS A 245 -9.37 29.77 15.88
CA LYS A 245 -9.31 30.56 14.64
C LYS A 245 -8.71 31.95 14.84
N THR A 246 -8.92 32.55 16.01
CA THR A 246 -8.35 33.86 16.34
C THR A 246 -6.84 33.74 16.57
N ILE A 247 -6.40 32.70 17.29
CA ILE A 247 -5.00 32.38 17.52
C ILE A 247 -4.29 32.07 16.21
N GLU A 248 -4.88 31.23 15.34
CA GLU A 248 -4.32 30.91 14.01
C GLU A 248 -4.12 32.13 13.12
N LYS A 249 -5.00 33.14 13.21
CA LYS A 249 -4.84 34.41 12.49
C LYS A 249 -3.79 35.32 13.12
N ALA A 250 -3.68 35.33 14.45
CA ALA A 250 -2.78 36.23 15.18
C ALA A 250 -1.33 35.72 15.22
N ALA A 251 -1.14 34.40 15.34
CA ALA A 251 0.17 33.75 15.44
C ALA A 251 1.17 34.15 14.34
N PRO A 252 0.84 34.11 13.03
CA PRO A 252 1.81 34.48 11.99
C PRO A 252 2.22 35.94 12.06
N LYS A 253 1.29 36.84 12.44
CA LYS A 253 1.58 38.27 12.59
C LYS A 253 2.47 38.55 13.80
N LEU A 254 2.29 37.79 14.88
CA LEU A 254 3.13 37.85 16.08
C LEU A 254 4.55 37.38 15.77
N GLU A 255 4.69 36.31 14.99
CA GLU A 255 5.99 35.80 14.55
C GLU A 255 6.70 36.76 13.59
N GLU A 256 5.97 37.36 12.66
CA GLU A 256 6.50 38.42 11.79
C GLU A 256 7.02 39.62 12.60
N LEU A 257 6.24 40.08 13.58
CA LEU A 257 6.63 41.20 14.44
C LEU A 257 7.86 40.87 15.30
N ARG A 258 7.98 39.62 15.80
CA ARG A 258 9.17 39.16 16.52
C ARG A 258 10.41 39.20 15.63
N ARG A 259 10.32 38.64 14.43
CA ARG A 259 11.45 38.65 13.49
C ARG A 259 11.89 40.07 13.12
N ARG A 260 10.93 40.98 12.89
CA ARG A 260 11.24 42.39 12.64
C ARG A 260 11.92 43.07 13.84
N ALA A 261 11.54 42.71 15.06
CA ALA A 261 12.18 43.23 16.26
C ALA A 261 13.63 42.73 16.39
N GLU A 262 13.87 41.43 16.15
CA GLU A 262 15.21 40.83 16.13
C GLU A 262 16.09 41.45 15.03
N ASP A 263 15.58 41.61 13.80
CA ASP A 263 16.30 42.24 12.69
C ASP A 263 16.66 43.71 13.02
N ALA A 264 15.73 44.44 13.65
CA ALA A 264 15.97 45.83 14.05
C ALA A 264 17.01 45.95 15.17
N GLU A 265 17.03 45.01 16.12
CA GLU A 265 18.01 44.96 17.20
C GLU A 265 19.41 44.62 16.67
N ALA A 266 19.52 43.63 15.76
CA ALA A 266 20.78 43.32 15.09
C ALA A 266 21.32 44.51 14.26
N ALA A 267 20.45 45.20 13.51
CA ALA A 267 20.83 46.39 12.74
C ALA A 267 21.31 47.52 13.66
N ARG A 268 20.69 47.67 14.84
CA ARG A 268 21.12 48.63 15.85
C ARG A 268 22.50 48.28 16.40
N GLU A 269 22.75 47.03 16.76
CA GLU A 269 24.06 46.59 17.25
C GLU A 269 25.16 46.80 16.21
N GLU A 270 24.89 46.52 14.93
CA GLU A 270 25.82 46.77 13.84
C GLU A 270 26.11 48.27 13.68
N ALA A 271 25.07 49.11 13.74
CA ALA A 271 25.25 50.57 13.69
C ALA A 271 26.08 51.08 14.87
N GLU A 272 25.84 50.60 16.08
CA GLU A 272 26.63 50.93 17.28
C GLU A 272 28.08 50.45 17.16
N ALA A 273 28.33 49.28 16.58
CA ALA A 273 29.68 48.78 16.29
C ALA A 273 30.40 49.67 15.25
N ARG A 274 29.71 50.07 14.17
CA ARG A 274 30.26 50.99 13.16
C ARG A 274 30.62 52.35 13.77
N VAL A 275 29.74 52.93 14.59
CA VAL A 275 30.01 54.19 15.29
C VAL A 275 31.23 54.06 16.20
N ARG A 276 31.35 52.96 16.96
CA ARG A 276 32.55 52.68 17.78
C ARG A 276 33.83 52.59 16.93
N SER A 277 33.78 51.91 15.79
CA SER A 277 34.94 51.80 14.88
C SER A 277 35.35 53.16 14.29
N LEU A 278 34.38 54.01 13.94
CA LEU A 278 34.66 55.37 13.46
C LEU A 278 35.24 56.25 14.56
N ALA A 279 34.79 56.08 15.81
CA ALA A 279 35.34 56.81 16.95
C ALA A 279 36.82 56.44 17.23
N THR A 280 37.28 55.26 16.82
CA THR A 280 38.71 54.88 16.91
C THR A 280 39.58 55.43 15.79
N VAL A 281 38.99 55.95 14.71
CA VAL A 281 39.72 56.63 13.65
C VAL A 281 40.03 58.05 14.12
N LEU A 282 41.15 58.20 14.80
CA LEU A 282 41.72 59.50 15.11
C LEU A 282 42.43 60.05 13.87
N PRO A 283 42.29 61.36 13.56
CA PRO A 283 43.14 61.97 12.54
C PRO A 283 44.61 61.82 12.96
N PRO A 284 45.53 61.55 12.01
CA PRO A 284 46.96 61.56 12.26
C PRO A 284 47.36 62.84 13.03
N SER A 285 48.19 62.70 14.07
CA SER A 285 48.57 63.84 14.92
C SER A 285 49.28 64.97 14.16
N ASP A 286 49.82 64.66 12.98
CA ASP A 286 50.52 65.55 12.06
C ASP A 286 49.62 66.13 10.96
N LEU A 287 48.30 65.87 10.97
CA LEU A 287 47.37 66.36 9.93
C LEU A 287 47.30 67.90 9.91
N GLY A 288 47.38 68.54 11.08
CA GLY A 288 47.46 70.00 11.19
C GLY A 288 48.74 70.55 10.57
N GLU A 289 49.90 70.01 10.97
CA GLU A 289 51.21 70.42 10.44
C GLU A 289 51.33 70.17 8.93
N THR A 290 50.82 69.04 8.43
CA THR A 290 50.85 68.71 7.00
C THR A 290 49.87 69.58 6.19
N SER A 291 48.70 69.93 6.74
CA SER A 291 47.78 70.90 6.13
C SER A 291 48.42 72.29 6.03
N GLU A 292 49.08 72.75 7.10
CA GLU A 292 49.82 74.02 7.10
C GLU A 292 51.01 74.01 6.12
N ARG A 293 51.79 72.93 6.10
CA ARG A 293 52.89 72.73 5.13
C ARG A 293 52.38 72.70 3.69
N TRP A 294 51.23 72.09 3.45
CA TRP A 294 50.62 72.06 2.11
C TRP A 294 50.09 73.43 1.71
N SER A 295 49.44 74.17 2.62
CA SER A 295 48.97 75.54 2.38
C SER A 295 50.12 76.48 2.07
N THR A 296 51.18 76.45 2.87
CA THR A 296 52.38 77.27 2.66
C THR A 296 53.12 76.89 1.38
N ALA A 297 53.25 75.60 1.06
CA ALA A 297 53.81 75.17 -0.22
C ALA A 297 52.96 75.64 -1.41
N ARG A 298 51.64 75.63 -1.28
CA ARG A 298 50.72 76.12 -2.32
C ARG A 298 50.84 77.63 -2.52
N GLU A 299 50.87 78.40 -1.44
CA GLU A 299 51.09 79.85 -1.48
C GLU A 299 52.45 80.19 -2.11
N ALA A 300 53.50 79.44 -1.78
CA ALA A 300 54.82 79.60 -2.38
C ALA A 300 54.80 79.32 -3.90
N VAL A 301 54.08 78.29 -4.35
CA VAL A 301 53.90 77.97 -5.77
C VAL A 301 53.13 79.08 -6.50
N ASP A 302 52.06 79.60 -5.90
CA ASP A 302 51.27 80.68 -6.49
C ASP A 302 52.07 82.00 -6.55
N SER A 303 52.86 82.31 -5.52
CA SER A 303 53.80 83.43 -5.53
C SER A 303 54.87 83.30 -6.61
N ALA A 304 55.49 82.12 -6.75
CA ALA A 304 56.49 81.86 -7.78
C ALA A 304 55.90 81.98 -9.20
N ARG A 305 54.64 81.57 -9.41
CA ARG A 305 53.93 81.77 -10.68
C ARG A 305 53.68 83.24 -10.99
N ALA A 306 53.30 84.03 -9.99
CA ALA A 306 53.11 85.47 -10.15
C ALA A 306 54.42 86.17 -10.52
N ALA A 307 55.51 85.88 -9.78
CA ALA A 307 56.84 86.42 -10.07
C ALA A 307 57.34 86.04 -11.46
N LYS A 308 57.11 84.78 -11.89
CA LYS A 308 57.44 84.34 -13.26
C LYS A 308 56.69 85.17 -14.30
N LYS A 309 55.39 85.39 -14.13
CA LYS A 309 54.57 86.17 -15.07
C LYS A 309 55.03 87.63 -15.15
N GLU A 310 55.43 88.22 -14.03
CA GLU A 310 55.98 89.57 -13.97
C GLU A 310 57.33 89.65 -14.70
N ALA A 311 58.23 88.67 -14.47
CA ALA A 311 59.50 88.58 -15.18
C ALA A 311 59.32 88.40 -16.70
N GLU A 312 58.36 87.58 -17.14
CA GLU A 312 58.01 87.42 -18.56
C GLU A 312 57.50 88.74 -19.17
N ALA A 313 56.68 89.50 -18.42
CA ALA A 313 56.21 90.81 -18.86
C ALA A 313 57.34 91.85 -18.97
N HIS A 314 58.28 91.85 -18.02
CA HIS A 314 59.48 92.68 -18.09
C HIS A 314 60.34 92.33 -19.31
N LEU A 315 60.57 91.04 -19.55
CA LEU A 315 61.37 90.56 -20.67
C LEU A 315 60.72 90.91 -22.02
N TYR A 316 59.40 90.79 -22.13
CA TYR A 316 58.66 91.25 -23.30
C TYR A 316 58.80 92.77 -23.52
N LYS A 317 58.72 93.56 -22.44
CA LYS A 317 58.90 95.01 -22.51
C LYS A 317 60.32 95.40 -22.95
N GLU A 318 61.35 94.72 -22.44
CA GLU A 318 62.73 94.94 -22.88
C GLU A 318 62.96 94.50 -24.32
N GLN A 319 62.40 93.36 -24.74
CA GLN A 319 62.49 92.89 -26.13
C GLN A 319 61.81 93.85 -27.11
N SER A 320 60.60 94.33 -26.80
CA SER A 320 59.92 95.34 -27.63
C SER A 320 60.66 96.68 -27.65
N ALA A 321 61.28 97.09 -26.54
CA ALA A 321 62.14 98.28 -26.52
C ALA A 321 63.39 98.09 -27.41
N LEU A 322 63.96 96.88 -27.44
CA LEU A 322 65.08 96.53 -28.31
C LEU A 322 64.67 96.56 -29.79
N GLU A 323 63.51 96.01 -30.14
CA GLU A 323 62.96 96.02 -31.50
C GLU A 323 62.58 97.44 -31.97
N ALA A 324 62.21 98.33 -31.04
CA ALA A 324 61.90 99.73 -31.33
C ALA A 324 63.13 100.63 -31.49
N LEU A 325 64.35 100.12 -31.24
CA LEU A 325 65.57 100.86 -31.54
C LEU A 325 65.74 100.98 -33.07
N PRO A 326 66.19 102.13 -33.59
CA PRO A 326 66.41 102.29 -35.03
C PRO A 326 67.40 101.24 -35.55
N ALA A 327 67.18 100.74 -36.76
CA ALA A 327 68.13 99.83 -37.40
C ALA A 327 69.52 100.49 -37.43
N ALA A 328 70.56 99.76 -37.05
CA ALA A 328 71.91 100.33 -36.89
C ALA A 328 72.39 101.09 -38.15
N GLY A 329 71.95 100.67 -39.33
CA GLY A 329 72.22 101.35 -40.61
C GLY A 329 71.61 102.76 -40.71
N ASP A 330 70.41 102.99 -40.17
CA ASP A 330 69.73 104.30 -40.23
C ASP A 330 70.41 105.33 -39.32
N LEU A 331 70.86 104.89 -38.14
CA LEU A 331 71.66 105.72 -37.24
C LEU A 331 73.02 106.07 -37.84
N GLN A 332 73.63 105.15 -38.59
CA GLN A 332 74.90 105.37 -39.29
C GLN A 332 74.76 106.40 -40.41
N LEU A 333 73.67 106.31 -41.18
CA LEU A 333 73.32 107.27 -42.24
C LEU A 333 73.05 108.69 -41.70
N LEU A 334 72.35 108.80 -40.57
CA LEU A 334 72.14 110.08 -39.89
C LEU A 334 73.45 110.69 -39.39
N LEU A 335 74.38 109.87 -38.91
CA LEU A 335 75.68 110.31 -38.43
C LEU A 335 76.57 110.81 -39.59
N GLU A 336 76.56 110.11 -40.73
CA GLU A 336 77.22 110.54 -41.96
C GLU A 336 76.62 111.84 -42.53
N ALA A 337 75.29 111.96 -42.54
CA ALA A 337 74.60 113.17 -42.98
C ALA A 337 74.91 114.37 -42.07
N HIS A 338 75.00 114.15 -40.76
CA HIS A 338 75.38 115.20 -39.81
C HIS A 338 76.85 115.63 -39.99
N ALA A 339 77.75 114.67 -40.27
CA ALA A 339 79.14 114.97 -40.60
C ALA A 339 79.27 115.78 -41.90
N GLN A 340 78.50 115.44 -42.94
CA GLN A 340 78.44 116.20 -44.20
C GLN A 340 77.88 117.62 -44.01
N LYS A 341 76.85 117.78 -43.17
CA LYS A 341 76.30 119.10 -42.83
C LYS A 341 77.33 119.96 -42.09
N ALA A 342 78.06 119.37 -41.14
CA ALA A 342 79.12 120.07 -40.42
C ALA A 342 80.26 120.52 -41.37
N ALA A 343 80.67 119.65 -42.29
CA ALA A 343 81.65 119.99 -43.33
C ALA A 343 81.15 121.12 -44.25
N SER A 344 79.90 121.06 -44.68
CA SER A 344 79.27 122.07 -45.54
C SER A 344 79.14 123.43 -44.84
N ALA A 345 78.79 123.44 -43.55
CA ALA A 345 78.68 124.67 -42.76
C ALA A 345 80.03 125.37 -42.56
N LEU A 346 81.12 124.61 -42.45
CA LEU A 346 82.49 125.13 -42.44
C LEU A 346 82.83 125.80 -43.77
N LEU A 347 82.45 125.18 -44.89
CA LEU A 347 82.70 125.69 -46.24
C LEU A 347 81.90 126.97 -46.54
N VAL A 348 80.65 127.06 -46.06
CA VAL A 348 79.85 128.29 -46.16
C VAL A 348 80.46 129.42 -45.34
N LYS A 349 80.92 129.15 -44.10
CA LYS A 349 81.65 130.15 -43.30
C LYS A 349 82.91 130.65 -43.99
N GLU A 350 83.62 129.76 -44.68
CA GLU A 350 84.83 130.11 -45.43
C GLU A 350 84.53 130.97 -46.67
N LEU A 351 83.42 130.71 -47.36
CA LEU A 351 82.95 131.51 -48.50
C LEU A 351 82.39 132.88 -48.07
N GLU A 352 81.65 132.94 -46.96
CA GLU A 352 81.14 134.20 -46.37
C GLU A 352 82.29 135.13 -45.93
N ALA A 353 83.37 134.57 -45.38
CA ALA A 353 84.58 135.31 -45.01
C ALA A 353 85.35 135.85 -46.25
N ARG A 354 85.21 135.24 -47.42
CA ARG A 354 85.81 135.70 -48.68
C ARG A 354 84.95 136.73 -49.43
N LEU A 355 83.66 136.82 -49.14
CA LEU A 355 82.71 137.77 -49.75
C LEU A 355 82.65 139.13 -49.02
N THR A 356 82.98 139.16 -47.73
CA THR A 356 82.97 140.39 -46.91
C THR A 356 83.89 141.52 -47.40
N PRO A 357 85.06 141.26 -48.05
CA PRO A 357 85.90 142.32 -48.60
C PRO A 357 85.41 142.91 -49.94
N LEU A 358 84.48 142.24 -50.64
CA LEU A 358 84.02 142.64 -51.99
C LEU A 358 82.78 143.54 -52.00
N GLN A 359 82.08 143.68 -50.87
CA GLN A 359 80.89 144.55 -50.73
C GLN A 359 81.22 145.97 -50.19
N LYS A 360 82.51 146.33 -50.07
CA LYS A 360 83.00 147.65 -49.62
C LYS A 360 83.86 148.39 -50.65
N ALA A 361 83.81 147.99 -51.92
CA ALA A 361 84.30 148.74 -53.08
C ALA A 361 83.11 149.03 -53.99
#